data_AF-A0A9N8IXZ1-F1
#
_entry.id   AF-A0A9N8IXZ1-F1
#
_cell.length_a   1.000
_cell.length_b   1.000
_cell.length_c   1.000
_cell.angle_alpha   90.00
_cell.angle_beta   90.00
_cell.angle_gamma   90.00
#
_symmetry.space_group_name_H-M   'P 1'
#
loop_
_entity.id
_entity.type
_entity.pdbx_description
1 polymer ?
#
loop_
_entity_poly.entity_id
_entity_poly.type
_entity_poly.pdbx_seq_one_letter_code
_entity_poly.pdbx_strand_id
1 'polypeptide(L)'
;METTRLYRPVGLKEMELIADLEYKAFPPRLNWQPIFYPVTNQQYAEQIALEWNTVDEFSGFIAIVTAFEVKTSFLEKYEVQNVGDKNHNELWIPSEDLNDFNSNIIGEIEIVKVDFTDRSV
;
A
#
# COMPACT_ATOMS: atom_id res chain seq x y z
N MET A 1 7.32 20.30 -6.89
CA MET A 1 7.61 18.96 -7.43
C MET A 1 6.29 18.25 -7.55
N GLU A 2 6.00 17.65 -8.70
CA GLU A 2 4.73 16.96 -8.93
C GLU A 2 4.74 15.59 -8.25
N THR A 3 3.66 15.28 -7.53
CA THR A 3 3.46 13.99 -6.87
C THR A 3 2.12 13.40 -7.26
N THR A 4 2.09 12.07 -7.26
CA THR A 4 0.87 11.29 -7.40
C THR A 4 0.57 10.64 -6.07
N ARG A 5 -0.65 10.87 -5.58
CA ARG A 5 -1.16 10.22 -4.37
C ARG A 5 -1.56 8.79 -4.69
N LEU A 6 -1.03 7.85 -3.93
CA LEU A 6 -1.31 6.43 -4.02
C LEU A 6 -1.77 5.91 -2.66
N TYR A 7 -2.35 4.72 -2.67
CA TYR A 7 -2.89 4.07 -1.49
C TYR A 7 -2.41 2.64 -1.41
N ARG A 8 -2.34 2.10 -0.19
CA ARG A 8 -2.06 0.68 0.03
C ARG A 8 -2.82 0.15 1.25
N PRO A 9 -3.59 -0.94 1.09
CA PRO A 9 -4.13 -1.66 2.23
C PRO A 9 -3.01 -2.44 2.92
N VAL A 10 -2.94 -2.35 4.24
CA VAL A 10 -1.95 -3.06 5.06
C VAL A 10 -2.63 -3.68 6.29
N GLY A 11 -2.02 -4.73 6.82
CA GLY A 11 -2.39 -5.30 8.12
C GLY A 11 -1.60 -4.68 9.26
N LEU A 12 -1.95 -5.03 10.51
CA LEU A 12 -1.29 -4.52 11.71
C LEU A 12 0.22 -4.78 11.69
N LYS A 13 0.66 -6.00 11.34
CA LYS A 13 2.09 -6.35 11.33
C LYS A 13 2.90 -5.54 10.32
N GLU A 14 2.36 -5.32 9.12
CA GLU A 14 3.02 -4.47 8.12
C GLU A 14 3.02 -3.00 8.57
N MET A 15 1.96 -2.54 9.25
CA MET A 15 1.90 -1.18 9.81
C MET A 15 2.93 -0.95 10.92
N GLU A 16 3.18 -1.93 11.79
CA GLU A 16 4.26 -1.88 12.80
C GLU A 16 5.63 -1.70 12.14
N LEU A 17 5.90 -2.44 11.06
CA LEU A 17 7.16 -2.33 10.32
C LEU A 17 7.30 -0.96 9.64
N ILE A 18 6.19 -0.39 9.13
CA ILE A 18 6.18 0.97 8.58
C ILE A 18 6.47 1.99 9.69
N ALA A 19 5.94 1.79 10.89
CA ALA A 19 6.20 2.66 12.05
C ALA A 19 7.68 2.58 12.50
N ASP A 20 8.28 1.40 12.49
CA ASP A 20 9.72 1.20 12.75
C ASP A 20 10.60 1.91 11.71
N LEU A 21 10.08 2.14 10.51
CA LEU A 21 10.69 2.91 9.42
C LEU A 21 10.31 4.40 9.44
N GLU A 22 9.83 4.92 10.58
CA GLU A 22 9.39 6.30 10.77
C GLU A 22 8.34 6.75 9.74
N TYR A 23 7.48 5.84 9.26
CA TYR A 23 6.46 6.09 8.25
C TYR A 23 7.03 6.60 6.91
N LYS A 24 8.31 6.41 6.62
CA LYS A 24 8.94 6.90 5.38
C LYS A 24 9.12 5.84 4.31
N ALA A 25 8.88 4.57 4.64
CA ALA A 25 9.13 3.46 3.74
C ALA A 25 8.22 2.26 4.05
N PHE A 26 7.95 1.47 3.01
CA PHE A 26 7.38 0.14 3.15
C PHE A 26 8.49 -0.90 3.40
N PRO A 27 8.25 -1.92 4.24
CA PRO A 27 9.23 -2.97 4.48
C PRO A 27 9.50 -3.81 3.21
N PRO A 28 10.69 -4.44 3.10
CA PRO A 28 10.99 -5.34 1.99
C PRO A 28 9.94 -6.44 1.81
N ARG A 29 9.64 -6.78 0.55
CA ARG A 29 8.75 -7.90 0.21
C ARG A 29 9.41 -9.23 0.56
N LEU A 30 8.59 -10.24 0.82
CA LEU A 30 9.08 -11.61 0.96
C LEU A 30 9.56 -12.14 -0.40
N ASN A 31 10.54 -13.05 -0.41
CA ASN A 31 11.14 -13.57 -1.66
C ASN A 31 10.13 -14.16 -2.66
N TRP A 32 8.98 -14.65 -2.17
CA TRP A 32 7.92 -15.21 -3.01
C TRP A 32 6.89 -14.18 -3.50
N GLN A 33 7.01 -12.92 -3.07
CA GLN A 33 6.15 -11.81 -3.45
C GLN A 33 6.85 -10.95 -4.51
N PRO A 34 6.66 -11.23 -5.81
CA PRO A 34 7.47 -10.63 -6.87
C PRO A 34 7.17 -9.14 -7.08
N ILE A 35 6.00 -8.67 -6.66
CA ILE A 35 5.51 -7.32 -6.89
C ILE A 35 5.10 -6.62 -5.58
N PHE A 36 5.34 -5.32 -5.57
CA PHE A 36 4.71 -4.34 -4.69
C PHE A 36 3.65 -3.58 -5.50
N TYR A 37 2.42 -3.55 -5.00
CA TYR A 37 1.29 -3.01 -5.74
C TYR A 37 0.53 -1.96 -4.91
N PRO A 38 0.81 -0.66 -5.13
CA PRO A 38 -0.02 0.41 -4.63
C PRO A 38 -1.17 0.67 -5.60
N VAL A 39 -2.31 1.10 -5.08
CA VAL A 39 -3.50 1.43 -5.87
C VAL A 39 -3.69 2.93 -6.02
N THR A 40 -4.38 3.34 -7.08
CA THR A 40 -4.55 4.76 -7.43
C THR A 40 -5.78 5.41 -6.79
N ASN A 41 -6.62 4.61 -6.10
CA ASN A 41 -7.89 5.07 -5.54
C ASN A 41 -8.12 4.54 -4.12
N GLN A 42 -8.47 5.42 -3.19
CA GLN A 42 -8.75 5.07 -1.79
C GLN A 42 -9.90 4.07 -1.65
N GLN A 43 -11.01 4.25 -2.38
CA GLN A 43 -12.17 3.36 -2.30
C GLN A 43 -11.79 1.92 -2.66
N TYR A 44 -10.89 1.77 -3.63
CA TYR A 44 -10.38 0.45 -4.01
C TYR A 44 -9.46 -0.13 -2.92
N ALA A 45 -8.59 0.70 -2.32
CA ALA A 45 -7.77 0.27 -1.18
C ALA A 45 -8.63 -0.19 0.01
N GLU A 46 -9.70 0.54 0.32
CA GLU A 46 -10.68 0.18 1.36
C GLU A 46 -11.38 -1.14 1.03
N GLN A 47 -11.81 -1.33 -0.22
CA GLN A 47 -12.41 -2.58 -0.66
C GLN A 47 -11.46 -3.77 -0.43
N ILE A 48 -10.20 -3.65 -0.86
CA ILE A 48 -9.19 -4.70 -0.65
C ILE A 48 -8.97 -4.95 0.85
N ALA A 49 -8.79 -3.89 1.64
CA ALA A 49 -8.55 -4.03 3.08
C ALA A 49 -9.71 -4.77 3.77
N LEU A 50 -10.95 -4.42 3.42
CA LEU A 50 -12.14 -5.06 3.96
C LEU A 50 -12.28 -6.52 3.52
N GLU A 51 -12.07 -6.82 2.24
CA GLU A 51 -12.26 -8.18 1.71
C GLU A 51 -11.15 -9.14 2.13
N TRP A 52 -9.92 -8.66 2.32
CA TRP A 52 -8.74 -9.52 2.53
C TRP A 52 -8.20 -9.46 3.96
N ASN A 53 -8.03 -8.26 4.53
CA ASN A 53 -7.36 -8.13 5.83
C ASN A 53 -8.31 -8.51 6.99
N THR A 54 -9.60 -8.21 6.91
CA THR A 54 -10.53 -8.53 8.01
C THR A 54 -10.70 -10.03 8.28
N VAL A 55 -10.27 -10.89 7.36
CA VAL A 55 -10.34 -12.35 7.45
C VAL A 55 -8.96 -13.02 7.55
N ASP A 56 -7.87 -12.27 7.40
CA ASP A 56 -6.50 -12.76 7.43
C ASP A 56 -5.86 -12.61 8.81
N GLU A 57 -5.36 -13.71 9.37
CA GLU A 57 -4.73 -13.74 10.69
C GLU A 57 -3.43 -12.94 10.74
N PHE A 58 -2.63 -12.94 9.66
CA PHE A 58 -1.36 -12.21 9.61
C PHE A 58 -1.55 -10.69 9.65
N SER A 59 -2.71 -10.21 9.21
CA SER A 59 -3.09 -8.80 9.32
C SER A 59 -3.58 -8.38 10.71
N GLY A 60 -3.79 -9.33 11.63
CA GLY A 60 -4.44 -9.08 12.92
C GLY A 60 -5.94 -8.85 12.82
N PHE A 61 -6.58 -9.23 11.70
CA PHE A 61 -8.00 -8.97 11.41
C PHE A 61 -8.36 -7.48 11.47
N ILE A 62 -7.42 -6.60 11.10
CA ILE A 62 -7.59 -5.15 11.04
C ILE A 62 -7.35 -4.71 9.59
N ALA A 63 -8.27 -3.91 9.07
CA ALA A 63 -8.16 -3.29 7.77
C ALA A 63 -7.60 -1.86 7.94
N ILE A 64 -6.35 -1.66 7.55
CA ILE A 64 -5.69 -0.35 7.56
C ILE A 64 -5.49 0.11 6.12
N VAL A 65 -5.90 1.33 5.81
CA VAL A 65 -5.61 1.97 4.52
C VAL A 65 -4.60 3.09 4.74
N THR A 66 -3.50 2.98 4.01
CA THR A 66 -2.47 4.02 3.97
C THR A 66 -2.57 4.85 2.70
N ALA A 67 -2.13 6.10 2.77
CA ALA A 67 -1.95 7.00 1.63
C ALA A 67 -0.56 7.64 1.68
N PHE A 68 0.03 7.91 0.52
CA PHE A 68 1.36 8.49 0.43
C PHE A 68 1.56 9.17 -0.93
N GLU A 69 2.46 10.15 -0.97
CA GLU A 69 2.79 10.91 -2.17
C GLU A 69 4.09 10.37 -2.78
N VAL A 70 4.09 10.06 -4.08
CA VAL A 70 5.29 9.59 -4.79
C VAL A 70 5.59 10.53 -5.95
N LYS A 71 6.87 10.75 -6.28
CA LYS A 71 7.24 11.58 -7.44
C LYS A 71 6.57 11.04 -8.72
N THR A 72 5.76 11.87 -9.40
CA THR A 72 5.05 11.44 -10.61
C THR A 72 6.02 10.97 -11.70
N SER A 73 7.14 11.67 -11.89
CA SER A 73 8.20 11.31 -12.85
C SER A 73 8.86 9.96 -12.56
N PHE A 74 8.84 9.47 -11.32
CA PHE A 74 9.33 8.13 -11.00
C PHE A 74 8.32 7.06 -11.43
N LEU A 75 7.02 7.35 -11.24
CA LEU A 75 5.94 6.42 -11.55
C LEU A 75 5.72 6.22 -13.06
N GLU A 76 6.14 7.15 -13.92
CA GLU A 76 6.05 7.05 -15.39
C GLU A 76 6.70 5.78 -15.98
N LYS A 77 7.57 5.11 -15.21
CA LYS A 77 8.20 3.83 -15.58
C LYS A 77 7.24 2.65 -15.51
N TYR A 78 6.15 2.77 -14.75
CA TYR A 78 5.21 1.69 -14.46
C TYR A 78 3.88 1.96 -15.15
N GLU A 79 3.36 0.95 -15.84
CA GLU A 79 2.05 1.02 -16.45
C GLU A 79 0.95 0.85 -15.39
N VAL A 80 -0.10 1.66 -15.47
CA VAL A 80 -1.31 1.49 -14.66
C VAL A 80 -2.07 0.28 -15.18
N GLN A 81 -2.19 -0.74 -14.34
CA GLN A 81 -2.95 -1.95 -14.60
C GLN A 81 -4.38 -1.78 -14.10
N ASN A 82 -5.37 -2.11 -14.94
CA ASN A 82 -6.76 -2.25 -14.50
C ASN A 82 -7.06 -3.73 -14.28
N VAL A 83 -7.41 -4.10 -13.05
CA VAL A 83 -7.55 -5.52 -12.64
C VAL A 83 -8.99 -5.94 -12.35
N GLY A 84 -9.96 -5.18 -12.84
CA GLY A 84 -11.37 -5.50 -12.63
C GLY A 84 -12.30 -4.38 -13.03
N ASP A 85 -12.91 -3.74 -12.04
CA ASP A 85 -13.82 -2.64 -12.27
C ASP A 85 -13.07 -1.38 -12.76
N LYS A 86 -13.80 -0.40 -13.28
CA LYS A 86 -13.28 0.84 -13.87
C LYS A 86 -12.30 1.59 -12.97
N ASN A 87 -12.46 1.48 -11.65
CA ASN A 87 -11.63 2.16 -10.65
C ASN A 87 -10.57 1.24 -10.00
N HIS A 88 -10.49 -0.03 -10.38
CA HIS A 88 -9.53 -1.02 -9.87
C HIS A 88 -8.19 -0.88 -10.59
N ASN A 89 -7.57 0.29 -10.39
CA ASN A 89 -6.32 0.67 -11.02
C ASN A 89 -5.17 0.60 -10.03
N GLU A 90 -4.13 -0.14 -10.38
CA GLU A 90 -2.94 -0.38 -9.57
C GLU A 90 -1.65 -0.28 -10.38
N LEU A 91 -0.54 -0.09 -9.69
CA LEU A 91 0.79 -0.17 -10.30
C LEU A 91 1.41 -1.51 -9.91
N TRP A 92 2.13 -2.13 -10.83
CA TRP A 92 2.93 -3.33 -10.53
C TRP A 92 4.40 -2.94 -10.51
N ILE A 93 4.93 -2.73 -9.32
CA ILE A 93 6.34 -2.38 -9.10
C ILE A 93 7.09 -3.67 -8.74
N PRO A 94 8.16 -4.05 -9.46
CA PRO A 94 9.00 -5.17 -9.07
C PRO A 94 9.48 -5.03 -7.62
N SER A 95 9.49 -6.12 -6.87
CA SER A 95 9.95 -6.11 -5.47
C SER A 95 11.40 -5.63 -5.33
N GLU A 96 12.23 -5.83 -6.35
CA GLU A 96 13.60 -5.30 -6.44
C GLU A 96 13.67 -3.77 -6.52
N ASP A 97 12.65 -3.13 -7.11
CA ASP A 97 12.55 -1.68 -7.23
C ASP A 97 12.00 -1.01 -5.95
N LEU A 98 11.59 -1.77 -4.94
CA LEU A 98 10.91 -1.21 -3.76
C LEU A 98 11.79 -0.22 -2.98
N ASN A 99 13.11 -0.42 -2.95
CA ASN A 99 14.03 0.54 -2.32
C ASN A 99 14.06 1.88 -3.07
N ASP A 100 14.04 1.83 -4.41
CA ASP A 100 13.97 3.03 -5.25
C ASP A 100 12.61 3.71 -5.12
N PHE A 101 11.53 2.91 -5.04
CA PHE A 101 10.19 3.42 -4.76
C PHE A 101 10.12 4.17 -3.42
N ASN A 102 10.61 3.55 -2.34
CA ASN A 102 10.65 4.17 -1.01
C ASN A 102 11.44 5.49 -1.02
N SER A 103 12.55 5.54 -1.75
CA SER A 103 13.35 6.78 -1.91
C SER A 103 12.64 7.90 -2.68
N ASN A 104 11.51 7.59 -3.33
CA ASN A 104 10.69 8.53 -4.08
C ASN A 104 9.35 8.87 -3.38
N ILE A 105 9.09 8.30 -2.20
CA ILE A 105 8.02 8.76 -1.31
C ILE A 105 8.38 10.15 -0.78
N ILE A 106 7.39 11.03 -0.72
CA ILE A 106 7.52 12.42 -0.29
C ILE A 106 6.65 12.64 0.94
N GLY A 107 7.28 13.07 2.03
CA GLY A 107 6.62 13.15 3.32
C GLY A 107 6.54 11.78 3.98
N GLU A 108 5.42 11.51 4.64
CA GLU A 108 5.18 10.29 5.40
C GLU A 108 4.02 9.49 4.79
N ILE A 109 3.98 8.21 5.12
CA ILE A 109 2.88 7.29 4.86
C ILE A 109 1.81 7.56 5.93
N GLU A 110 0.68 8.09 5.48
CA GLU A 110 -0.44 8.49 6.33
C GLU A 110 -1.44 7.34 6.47
N ILE A 111 -1.98 7.13 7.67
CA ILE A 111 -3.15 6.27 7.85
C ILE A 111 -4.40 7.11 7.52
N VAL A 112 -5.15 6.72 6.50
CA VAL A 112 -6.37 7.42 6.09
C VAL A 112 -7.65 6.72 6.50
N LYS A 113 -7.57 5.41 6.82
CA LYS A 113 -8.70 4.65 7.38
C LYS A 113 -8.21 3.48 8.21
N VAL A 114 -8.96 3.18 9.27
CA VAL A 114 -8.83 1.95 10.06
C VAL A 114 -10.22 1.39 10.31
N ASP A 115 -10.43 0.14 9.94
CA ASP A 115 -11.63 -0.63 10.22
C ASP A 115 -11.27 -1.82 11.12
N PHE A 116 -11.96 -1.92 12.26
CA PHE A 116 -11.81 -3.00 13.24
C PHE A 116 -12.91 -4.05 13.05
N THR A 117 -12.59 -5.29 13.42
CA THR A 117 -13.53 -6.40 13.49
C THR A 117 -13.64 -6.90 14.92
N ASP A 118 -14.63 -7.76 15.20
CA ASP A 118 -14.74 -8.43 16.50
C ASP A 118 -13.56 -9.37 16.81
N ARG A 119 -12.68 -9.61 15.83
CA ARG A 119 -11.49 -10.46 15.94
C ARG A 119 -10.19 -9.66 15.95
N SER A 120 -10.25 -8.33 15.84
CA SER A 120 -9.06 -7.49 15.89
C SER A 120 -8.31 -7.70 17.22
N VAL A 121 -6.98 -7.85 17.13
CA VAL A 121 -6.09 -8.13 18.27
C VAL A 121 -5.19 -6.96 18.62
#